data_AF-A0A3T1AWB9-F1
#
_entry.id   AF-A0A3T1AWB9-F1
#
_cell.length_a   1.000
_cell.length_b   1.000
_cell.length_c   1.000
_cell.angle_alpha   90.00
_cell.angle_beta   90.00
_cell.angle_gamma   90.00
#
_symmetry.space_group_name_H-M   'P 1'
#
loop_
_entity.id
_entity.type
_entity.pdbx_description
1 polymer ?
#
loop_
_entity_poly.entity_id
_entity_poly.type
_entity_poly.pdbx_seq_one_letter_code
_entity_poly.pdbx_strand_id
1 'polypeptide(L)'
;MPAWEESYLGQLREIAGPDRVLMTVGARAVLRDPDGRVLLIKRSDNGRWALPAGTMELGQTLHDCAIRETDETTDAAFYPVGALPDGTTHSVHASLADLARFEAGAPFLLA
;
A
#
# COMPACT_ATOMS: atom_id res chain seq x y z
N MET A 1 -16.90 4.39 4.50
CA MET A 1 -16.31 3.12 4.02
C MET A 1 -17.33 2.02 4.22
N PRO A 2 -17.52 1.11 3.24
CA PRO A 2 -18.33 -0.07 3.49
C PRO A 2 -17.76 -0.82 4.69
N ALA A 3 -18.65 -1.42 5.47
CA ALA A 3 -18.21 -2.34 6.51
C ALA A 3 -17.42 -3.50 5.88
N TRP A 4 -16.66 -4.26 6.68
CA TRP A 4 -15.92 -5.42 6.19
C TRP A 4 -16.82 -6.38 5.40
N GLU A 5 -18.02 -6.63 5.93
CA GLU A 5 -19.04 -7.50 5.36
C GLU A 5 -19.58 -6.98 4.01
N GLU A 6 -19.51 -5.66 3.79
CA GLU A 6 -19.95 -5.01 2.56
C GLU A 6 -18.82 -4.95 1.51
N SER A 7 -17.55 -5.07 1.92
CA SER A 7 -16.39 -5.08 1.01
C SER A 7 -16.38 -6.32 0.11
N TYR A 8 -15.85 -6.17 -1.10
CA TYR A 8 -15.71 -7.32 -2.01
C TYR A 8 -14.84 -8.43 -1.43
N LEU A 9 -13.78 -8.06 -0.71
CA LEU A 9 -12.90 -9.03 -0.06
C LEU A 9 -13.61 -9.79 1.08
N GLY A 10 -14.45 -9.10 1.85
CA GLY A 10 -15.28 -9.71 2.90
C GLY A 10 -16.26 -10.72 2.33
N GLN A 11 -16.97 -10.35 1.27
CA GLN A 11 -17.89 -11.26 0.55
C GLN A 11 -17.15 -12.46 -0.04
N LEU A 12 -15.96 -12.27 -0.62
CA LEU A 12 -15.13 -13.37 -1.10
C LEU A 12 -14.67 -14.31 0.03
N ARG A 13 -14.31 -13.76 1.19
CA ARG A 13 -13.92 -14.56 2.37
C ARG A 13 -15.08 -15.41 2.87
N GLU A 14 -16.30 -14.88 2.90
CA GLU A 14 -17.48 -15.63 3.28
C GLU A 14 -17.72 -16.83 2.36
N ILE A 15 -17.63 -16.62 1.04
CA ILE A 15 -17.83 -17.68 0.03
C ILE A 15 -16.71 -18.73 0.08
N ALA A 16 -15.46 -18.30 0.21
CA ALA A 16 -14.30 -19.19 0.12
C ALA A 16 -14.04 -20.00 1.40
N GLY A 17 -14.67 -19.63 2.52
CA GLY A 17 -14.39 -20.19 3.83
C GLY A 17 -13.09 -19.66 4.45
N PRO A 18 -12.80 -20.02 5.71
CA PRO A 18 -11.72 -19.40 6.50
C PRO A 18 -10.31 -19.77 6.02
N ASP A 19 -10.12 -20.98 5.51
CA ASP A 19 -8.77 -21.55 5.30
C ASP A 19 -8.22 -21.30 3.90
N ARG A 20 -9.03 -20.76 3.00
CA ARG A 20 -8.61 -20.58 1.61
C ARG A 20 -7.75 -19.33 1.45
N VAL A 21 -6.63 -19.47 0.73
CA VAL A 21 -5.88 -18.30 0.28
C VAL A 21 -6.71 -17.55 -0.76
N LEU A 22 -6.85 -16.24 -0.57
CA LEU A 22 -7.51 -15.36 -1.51
C LEU A 22 -6.45 -14.58 -2.29
N MET A 23 -6.63 -14.49 -3.60
CA MET A 23 -5.87 -13.58 -4.44
C MET A 23 -6.65 -12.30 -4.60
N THR A 24 -5.99 -11.17 -4.37
CA THR A 24 -6.61 -9.85 -4.43
C THR A 24 -5.82 -8.94 -5.35
N VAL A 25 -6.52 -8.01 -5.97
CA VAL A 25 -5.91 -6.89 -6.70
C VAL A 25 -5.95 -5.68 -5.79
N GLY A 26 -4.85 -4.93 -5.73
CA GLY A 26 -4.73 -3.78 -4.85
C GLY A 26 -3.72 -2.79 -5.39
N ALA A 27 -3.66 -1.64 -4.74
CA ALA A 27 -2.71 -0.58 -5.05
C ALA A 27 -1.85 -0.25 -3.84
N ARG A 28 -0.66 0.26 -4.11
CA ARG A 28 0.26 0.83 -3.12
C ARG A 28 0.78 2.14 -3.68
N ALA A 29 0.80 3.17 -2.85
CA ALA A 29 1.21 4.51 -3.27
C ALA A 29 2.54 4.90 -2.61
N VAL A 30 3.41 5.56 -3.37
CA VAL A 30 4.56 6.31 -2.84
C VAL A 30 4.25 7.78 -3.02
N LEU A 31 3.98 8.48 -1.92
CA LEU A 31 3.77 9.92 -1.93
C LEU A 31 5.04 10.61 -1.48
N ARG A 32 5.48 11.61 -2.26
CA ARG A 32 6.58 12.50 -1.89
C ARG A 32 6.06 13.88 -1.60
N ASP A 33 6.55 14.47 -0.52
CA ASP A 33 6.36 15.90 -0.27
C ASP A 33 7.40 16.73 -1.06
N PRO A 34 7.34 18.08 -1.01
CA PRO A 34 8.30 18.94 -1.71
C PRO A 34 9.76 18.74 -1.28
N ASP A 35 10.01 18.20 -0.08
CA ASP A 35 11.35 17.90 0.44
C ASP A 35 11.85 16.51 0.02
N GLY A 36 11.06 15.77 -0.77
CA GLY A 36 11.37 14.42 -1.23
C GLY A 36 11.25 13.34 -0.15
N ARG A 37 10.65 13.67 1.01
CA ARG A 37 10.32 12.70 2.06
C ARG A 37 9.14 11.84 1.60
N VAL A 38 9.06 10.61 2.08
CA VAL A 38 8.00 9.66 1.72
C VAL A 38 7.00 9.48 2.84
N LEU A 39 5.71 9.46 2.48
CA LEU A 39 4.64 9.18 3.44
C LEU A 39 4.67 7.71 3.84
N LEU A 40 4.77 7.46 5.14
CA LEU A 40 4.59 6.14 5.73
C LEU A 40 3.44 6.14 6.73
N ILE A 41 2.84 4.96 6.86
CA ILE A 41 1.70 4.69 7.72
C ILE A 41 2.14 3.72 8.81
N LYS A 42 1.67 3.92 10.04
CA LYS A 42 1.91 2.95 11.10
C LYS A 42 0.74 1.99 11.17
N ARG A 43 0.97 0.73 10.81
CA ARG A 43 -0.11 -0.27 10.79
C ARG A 43 -0.63 -0.54 12.19
N SER A 44 -1.94 -0.55 12.35
CA SER A 44 -2.60 -0.84 13.63
C SER A 44 -2.49 -2.31 14.05
N ASP A 45 -2.35 -3.24 13.11
CA ASP A 45 -2.34 -4.68 13.37
C ASP A 45 -1.02 -5.20 13.95
N ASN A 46 0.11 -4.62 13.54
CA ASN A 46 1.44 -5.10 13.90
C ASN A 46 2.45 -3.99 14.22
N GLY A 47 2.03 -2.71 14.18
CA GLY A 47 2.85 -1.56 14.54
C GLY A 47 3.98 -1.22 13.56
N ARG A 48 4.10 -1.92 12.43
CA ARG A 48 5.15 -1.69 11.43
C ARG A 48 4.84 -0.50 10.53
N TRP A 49 5.89 0.12 10.01
CA TRP A 49 5.76 1.22 9.06
C TRP A 49 5.67 0.68 7.62
N ALA A 50 4.64 1.09 6.89
CA ALA A 50 4.39 0.64 5.53
C ALA A 50 4.02 1.82 4.61
N LEU A 51 4.05 1.59 3.30
CA LEU A 51 3.44 2.51 2.35
C LEU A 51 1.91 2.41 2.43
N PRO A 52 1.15 3.50 2.17
CA PRO A 52 -0.29 3.44 2.00
C PRO A 52 -0.64 2.39 0.93
N ALA A 53 -1.51 1.45 1.28
CA ALA A 53 -1.88 0.35 0.41
C ALA A 53 -3.13 -0.38 0.92
N GLY A 54 -3.89 -0.93 -0.03
CA GLY A 54 -4.98 -1.85 0.27
C GLY A 54 -5.61 -2.46 -0.97
N THR A 55 -6.77 -3.06 -0.78
CA THR A 55 -7.43 -3.90 -1.79
C THR A 55 -8.40 -3.08 -2.61
N MET A 56 -8.47 -3.33 -3.91
CA MET A 56 -9.40 -2.66 -4.82
C MET A 56 -10.82 -3.18 -4.62
N GLU A 57 -11.79 -2.27 -4.55
CA GLU A 57 -13.22 -2.63 -4.54
C GLU A 57 -13.75 -2.83 -5.97
N LEU A 58 -14.85 -3.57 -6.12
CA LEU A 58 -15.48 -3.75 -7.43
C LEU A 58 -15.90 -2.41 -8.04
N GLY A 59 -15.59 -2.25 -9.33
CA GLY A 59 -15.89 -1.02 -10.07
C GLY A 59 -14.88 0.11 -9.89
N GLN A 60 -13.86 -0.03 -9.02
CA GLN A 60 -12.75 0.92 -8.93
C GLN A 60 -11.70 0.65 -10.00
N THR A 61 -11.02 1.71 -10.45
CA THR A 61 -9.72 1.56 -11.10
C THR A 61 -8.61 1.40 -10.05
N LEU A 62 -7.44 0.90 -10.46
CA LEU A 62 -6.25 0.88 -9.58
C LEU A 62 -5.88 2.27 -9.06
N HIS A 63 -6.11 3.30 -9.87
CA HIS A 63 -5.86 4.68 -9.52
C HIS A 63 -6.83 5.16 -8.42
N ASP A 64 -8.13 4.86 -8.56
CA ASP A 64 -9.13 5.22 -7.54
C ASP A 64 -8.84 4.50 -6.22
N CYS A 65 -8.42 3.23 -6.29
CA CYS A 65 -7.99 2.47 -5.11
C CYS A 65 -6.77 3.13 -4.44
N ALA A 66 -5.76 3.55 -5.20
CA ALA A 66 -4.57 4.20 -4.65
C ALA A 66 -4.90 5.52 -3.94
N ILE A 67 -5.77 6.36 -4.53
CA ILE A 67 -6.22 7.61 -3.91
C ILE A 67 -6.96 7.31 -2.61
N ARG A 68 -7.95 6.42 -2.68
CA ARG A 68 -8.79 6.06 -1.53
C ARG A 68 -7.96 5.54 -0.35
N GLU A 69 -7.08 4.57 -0.59
CA GLU A 69 -6.23 3.98 0.45
C GLU A 69 -5.29 5.00 1.08
N THR A 70 -4.86 5.99 0.30
CA THR A 70 -4.05 7.10 0.80
C THR A 70 -4.88 8.01 1.71
N ASP A 71 -6.09 8.39 1.28
CA ASP A 71 -6.98 9.28 2.02
C ASP A 71 -7.53 8.63 3.32
N GLU A 72 -7.68 7.31 3.35
CA GLU A 72 -8.18 6.55 4.50
C GLU A 72 -7.14 6.35 5.61
N THR A 73 -5.86 6.55 5.28
CA THR A 73 -4.79 6.27 6.23
C THR A 73 -4.85 7.26 7.40
N THR A 74 -5.00 6.71 8.61
CA THR A 74 -4.82 7.43 9.87
C THR A 74 -3.44 7.09 10.47
N ASP A 75 -2.84 8.01 11.22
CA ASP A 75 -1.48 7.88 11.79
C ASP A 75 -0.37 7.70 10.74
N ALA A 76 -0.12 8.77 9.99
CA ALA A 76 0.86 8.82 8.90
C ALA A 76 1.81 10.01 9.05
N ALA A 77 3.06 9.84 8.63
CA ALA A 77 4.07 10.88 8.66
C ALA A 77 5.06 10.75 7.50
N PHE A 78 5.65 11.88 7.10
CA PHE A 78 6.68 11.93 6.07
C PHE A 78 8.08 11.72 6.64
N TYR A 79 8.85 10.82 6.03
CA TYR A 79 10.22 10.48 6.44
C TYR A 79 11.22 10.65 5.29
N PRO A 80 12.45 11.12 5.55
CA PRO A 80 13.50 11.11 4.54
C PRO A 80 13.80 9.68 4.08
N VAL A 81 13.95 9.46 2.77
CA VAL A 81 14.24 8.12 2.20
C VAL A 81 15.50 7.48 2.81
N GLY A 82 16.50 8.29 3.18
CA GLY A 82 17.73 7.85 3.83
C GLY A 82 17.63 7.67 5.37
N ALA A 83 16.49 7.97 5.97
CA ALA A 83 16.27 7.94 7.42
C ALA A 83 14.84 7.48 7.76
N LEU A 84 14.47 6.29 7.25
CA LEU A 84 13.19 5.66 7.57
C LEU A 84 13.16 5.15 9.02
N PRO A 85 11.99 5.13 9.68
CA PRO A 85 11.88 4.69 11.06
C PRO A 85 12.15 3.18 11.21
N ASP A 86 12.59 2.78 12.41
CA ASP A 86 12.75 1.36 12.75
C ASP A 86 11.43 0.59 12.60
N GLY A 87 11.52 -0.66 12.13
CA GLY A 87 10.35 -1.48 11.86
C GLY A 87 9.64 -1.17 10.54
N THR A 88 10.26 -0.38 9.67
CA THR A 88 9.84 -0.23 8.26
C THR A 88 9.86 -1.56 7.54
N THR A 89 8.78 -1.87 6.81
CA THR A 89 8.66 -3.17 6.14
C THR A 89 9.61 -3.29 4.95
N HIS A 90 10.07 -4.52 4.68
CA HIS A 90 10.88 -4.83 3.49
C HIS A 90 10.26 -4.31 2.19
N SER A 91 8.92 -4.37 2.09
CA SER A 91 8.19 -3.92 0.91
C SER A 91 8.35 -2.42 0.63
N VAL A 92 8.54 -1.59 1.66
CA VAL A 92 8.82 -0.15 1.48
C VAL A 92 10.16 0.01 0.78
N HIS A 93 11.21 -0.64 1.30
CA HIS A 93 12.56 -0.56 0.72
C HIS A 93 12.60 -1.04 -0.73
N ALA A 94 11.96 -2.18 -1.02
CA ALA A 94 11.84 -2.70 -2.38
C ALA A 94 11.14 -1.71 -3.31
N SER A 95 9.97 -1.18 -2.92
CA SER A 95 9.23 -0.21 -3.73
C SER A 95 10.01 1.08 -3.99
N LEU A 96 10.77 1.59 -3.01
CA LEU A 96 11.61 2.79 -3.20
C LEU A 96 12.81 2.52 -4.10
N ALA A 97 13.42 1.34 -4.01
CA ALA A 97 14.51 0.94 -4.90
C ALA A 97 14.04 0.78 -6.35
N ASP A 98 12.88 0.17 -6.57
CA ASP A 98 12.29 0.03 -7.89
C ASP A 98 11.86 1.37 -8.47
N LEU A 99 11.29 2.26 -7.66
CA LEU A 99 10.99 3.63 -8.06
C LEU A 99 12.26 4.38 -8.49
N ALA A 100 13.34 4.31 -7.70
CA ALA A 100 14.61 4.96 -8.05
C ALA A 100 15.20 4.44 -9.38
N ARG A 101 15.07 3.13 -9.66
CA ARG A 101 15.46 2.54 -10.94
C ARG A 101 14.61 3.06 -12.09
N PHE A 102 13.29 3.10 -11.90
CA PHE A 102 12.35 3.64 -12.89
C PHE A 102 12.65 5.11 -13.21
N GLU A 103 12.88 5.94 -12.18
CA GLU A 103 13.23 7.36 -12.33
C GLU A 103 14.58 7.55 -13.04
N ALA A 104 15.52 6.62 -12.89
CA ALA A 104 16.79 6.61 -13.62
C ALA A 104 16.65 6.13 -15.09
N GLY A 105 15.43 5.84 -15.55
CA GLY A 105 15.17 5.37 -16.92
C GLY A 105 15.52 3.90 -17.15
N ALA A 106 15.71 3.11 -16.08
CA ALA A 106 15.93 1.68 -16.22
C ALA A 106 14.62 0.99 -16.67
N PRO A 107 14.70 -0.04 -17.55
CA PRO A 107 13.52 -0.80 -17.92
C PRO A 107 12.94 -1.55 -16.71
N PHE A 108 11.62 -1.62 -16.62
CA PHE A 108 10.97 -2.52 -15.67
C PHE A 108 11.36 -3.96 -16.01
N LEU A 109 12.07 -4.61 -15.10
CA LEU A 109 12.20 -6.06 -15.10
C LEU A 109 11.00 -6.59 -14.31
N LEU A 110 9.95 -7.01 -15.02
CA LEU A 110 8.94 -7.88 -14.42
C LEU A 110 9.67 -9.18 -14.06
N ALA A 111 9.90 -9.38 -12.76
CA ALA A 111 10.47 -10.61 -12.21
C ALA A 111 9.45 -11.75 -12.30
#